data_AF-F0UMI0-F1
#
_entry.id   AF-F0UMI0-F1
#
_cell.length_a   1.000
_cell.length_b   1.000
_cell.length_c   1.000
_cell.angle_alpha   90.00
_cell.angle_beta   90.00
_cell.angle_gamma   90.00
#
_symmetry.space_group_name_H-M   'P 1'
#
loop_
_entity.id
_entity.type
_entity.pdbx_description
1 polymer ?
#
loop_
_entity_poly.entity_id
_entity_poly.type
_entity_poly.pdbx_seq_one_letter_code
_entity_poly.pdbx_strand_id
1 'polypeptide(L)'
;MRTPSSSRVQLTPSSSPIPGDYINEDGTIECNEVDSASPSPKGIYSLPQPTPKLRLHLEDLTQPASKAFINLIPDPNAAINTALGNIVTYLYTSPSEPNQAGKINSGRDGSHAHRISPHFDPSLPATRSVTFLVRDMPGVAYTTGTDLDKEIHVSLSYIATVSSTSADPARELRGVITHELVHCYQHTRPHSNAAALHKNGEMEQNKAEPESAIPNPPSGLIEGVADFVRLKAGLAPPHWKRPRSKAERGSSWDKGYQVTAFFLEWIEDIKVGVGAVGMLNDRLLRIGYVGESGGNGSAGDDGNGGAVEKADRKGAGVVTDEKLVKRGFWYGLFGAEVLDLWDEYGAYLDSSKTN
;
A
#
# COMPACT_ATOMS: atom_id res chain seq x y z
N MET A 1 -15.64 -9.58 -52.07
CA MET A 1 -16.42 -9.94 -50.87
C MET A 1 -15.78 -11.16 -50.24
N ARG A 2 -15.02 -11.00 -49.14
CA ARG A 2 -14.49 -12.12 -48.37
C ARG A 2 -15.45 -12.37 -47.21
N THR A 3 -16.02 -13.56 -47.14
CA THR A 3 -16.78 -14.02 -45.98
C THR A 3 -15.79 -14.37 -44.85
N PRO A 4 -16.06 -13.99 -43.59
CA PRO A 4 -15.34 -14.56 -42.46
C PRO A 4 -15.93 -15.92 -42.12
N SER A 5 -15.07 -16.94 -42.10
CA SER A 5 -15.37 -18.26 -41.54
C SER A 5 -15.60 -18.11 -40.03
N SER A 6 -16.86 -18.16 -39.61
CA SER A 6 -17.23 -18.29 -38.19
C SER A 6 -17.10 -19.75 -37.81
N SER A 7 -15.96 -20.12 -37.22
CA SER A 7 -15.81 -21.44 -36.60
C SER A 7 -16.64 -21.46 -35.33
N ARG A 8 -17.71 -22.26 -35.31
CA ARG A 8 -18.58 -22.47 -34.15
C ARG A 8 -17.77 -23.12 -33.04
N VAL A 9 -17.62 -22.43 -31.90
CA VAL A 9 -17.00 -23.00 -30.69
C VAL A 9 -17.84 -24.20 -30.26
N GLN A 10 -17.29 -25.40 -30.42
CA GLN A 10 -17.93 -26.63 -29.98
C GLN A 10 -17.62 -26.81 -28.49
N LEU A 11 -18.60 -26.52 -27.64
CA LEU A 11 -18.51 -26.78 -26.21
C LEU A 11 -18.44 -28.30 -26.00
N THR A 12 -17.48 -28.76 -25.19
CA THR A 12 -17.43 -30.15 -24.71
C THR A 12 -18.66 -30.45 -23.86
N PRO A 13 -19.14 -31.71 -23.82
CA PRO A 13 -20.30 -32.10 -23.02
C PRO A 13 -20.10 -31.82 -21.53
N SER A 14 -21.20 -31.51 -20.83
CA SER A 14 -21.25 -31.12 -19.41
C SER A 14 -20.95 -32.25 -18.42
N SER A 15 -20.66 -33.47 -18.90
CA SER A 15 -20.35 -34.63 -18.06
C SER A 15 -18.96 -35.18 -18.39
N SER A 16 -18.17 -35.39 -17.34
CA SER A 16 -16.87 -36.04 -17.43
C SER A 16 -17.04 -37.54 -17.69
N PRO A 17 -16.20 -38.20 -18.51
CA PRO A 17 -16.27 -39.64 -18.75
C PRO A 17 -15.69 -40.48 -17.59
N ILE A 18 -15.47 -39.89 -16.41
CA ILE A 18 -15.01 -40.62 -15.23
C ILE A 18 -16.16 -41.54 -14.78
N PRO A 19 -15.96 -42.87 -14.72
CA PRO A 19 -16.96 -43.78 -14.17
C PRO A 19 -17.19 -43.42 -12.70
N GLY A 20 -18.40 -42.98 -12.36
CA GLY A 20 -18.77 -42.69 -10.99
C GLY A 20 -19.09 -43.99 -10.25
N ASP A 21 -18.36 -44.26 -9.16
CA ASP A 21 -18.85 -45.18 -8.13
C ASP A 21 -20.00 -44.46 -7.41
N TYR A 22 -21.22 -44.93 -7.70
CA TYR A 22 -22.44 -44.47 -7.05
C TYR A 22 -22.47 -44.97 -5.60
N ILE A 23 -22.47 -44.05 -4.64
CA ILE A 23 -22.94 -44.31 -3.28
C ILE A 23 -24.05 -43.29 -3.00
N ASN A 24 -25.26 -43.80 -2.78
CA ASN A 24 -26.43 -42.98 -2.46
C ASN A 24 -26.50 -42.69 -0.96
N GLU A 25 -26.81 -41.41 -0.71
CA GLU A 25 -27.60 -40.77 0.35
C GLU A 25 -27.96 -41.54 1.64
N ASP A 26 -27.68 -40.90 2.77
CA ASP A 26 -28.65 -40.72 3.85
C ASP A 26 -28.59 -39.25 4.29
N GLY A 27 -29.77 -38.66 4.52
CA GLY A 27 -29.99 -37.25 4.76
C GLY A 27 -29.93 -36.86 6.23
N THR A 28 -29.83 -35.55 6.47
CA THR A 28 -30.80 -34.79 7.30
C THR A 28 -30.40 -33.32 7.36
N ILE A 29 -31.43 -32.47 7.29
CA ILE A 29 -31.42 -31.01 7.45
C ILE A 29 -31.62 -30.71 8.93
N GLU A 30 -30.89 -29.75 9.51
CA GLU A 30 -31.43 -28.96 10.62
C GLU A 30 -30.93 -27.51 10.57
N CYS A 31 -31.89 -26.60 10.67
CA CYS A 31 -31.75 -25.16 10.74
C CYS A 31 -31.66 -24.74 12.22
N ASN A 32 -30.92 -23.69 12.55
CA ASN A 32 -31.20 -22.85 13.72
C ASN A 32 -30.64 -21.43 13.52
N GLU A 33 -31.57 -20.47 13.40
CA GLU A 33 -31.37 -19.06 13.77
C GLU A 33 -31.82 -18.88 15.22
N VAL A 34 -31.09 -18.11 16.03
CA VAL A 34 -31.60 -16.93 16.77
C VAL A 34 -30.47 -16.14 17.44
N ASP A 35 -30.46 -14.84 17.11
CA ASP A 35 -30.20 -13.63 17.91
C ASP A 35 -29.25 -13.65 19.13
N SER A 36 -28.33 -12.68 19.14
CA SER A 36 -28.50 -11.46 19.97
C SER A 36 -27.35 -10.47 19.77
N ALA A 37 -27.71 -9.28 19.31
CA ALA A 37 -26.85 -8.11 19.32
C ALA A 37 -26.50 -7.70 20.77
N SER A 38 -25.23 -7.41 21.01
CA SER A 38 -24.75 -6.64 22.15
C SER A 38 -23.54 -5.81 21.70
N PRO A 39 -23.50 -4.49 21.95
CA PRO A 39 -22.45 -3.64 21.42
C PRO A 39 -21.18 -3.85 22.24
N SER A 40 -20.22 -4.59 21.69
CA SER A 40 -18.89 -4.74 22.26
C SER A 40 -18.06 -3.47 22.08
N PRO A 41 -17.05 -3.22 22.94
CA PRO A 41 -16.33 -1.95 23.03
C PRO A 41 -15.63 -1.64 21.70
N LYS A 42 -15.55 -0.35 21.33
CA LYS A 42 -14.92 0.13 20.08
C LYS A 42 -13.46 -0.36 19.97
N GLY A 43 -13.29 -1.54 19.37
CA GLY A 43 -12.02 -2.21 19.13
C GLY A 43 -11.35 -1.73 17.85
N ILE A 44 -10.17 -2.27 17.58
CA ILE A 44 -9.33 -2.02 16.40
C ILE A 44 -10.19 -2.10 15.13
N TYR A 45 -10.19 -1.04 14.31
CA TYR A 45 -10.92 -1.02 13.03
C TYR A 45 -10.04 -1.66 11.96
N SER A 46 -10.32 -2.93 11.63
CA SER A 46 -9.71 -3.65 10.51
C SER A 46 -10.78 -3.94 9.46
N LEU A 47 -10.49 -3.62 8.19
CA LEU A 47 -11.39 -3.94 7.09
C LEU A 47 -11.36 -5.44 6.77
N PRO A 48 -12.47 -6.02 6.26
CA PRO A 48 -12.43 -7.38 5.76
C PRO A 48 -11.44 -7.49 4.60
N GLN A 49 -10.77 -8.64 4.52
CA GLN A 49 -9.85 -8.92 3.42
C GLN A 49 -10.58 -8.85 2.07
N PRO A 50 -10.03 -8.16 1.05
CA PRO A 50 -10.63 -8.13 -0.26
C PRO A 50 -10.59 -9.53 -0.91
N THR A 51 -11.63 -9.85 -1.69
CA THR A 51 -11.74 -11.11 -2.42
C THR A 51 -11.85 -10.86 -3.93
N PRO A 52 -10.81 -10.29 -4.58
CA PRO A 52 -10.85 -10.05 -6.02
C PRO A 52 -10.91 -11.39 -6.78
N LYS A 53 -11.43 -11.36 -8.00
CA LYS A 53 -11.24 -12.48 -8.92
C LYS A 53 -9.76 -12.58 -9.29
N LEU A 54 -9.12 -13.69 -8.93
CA LEU A 54 -7.74 -13.98 -9.27
C LEU A 54 -7.66 -14.79 -10.56
N ARG A 55 -6.74 -14.44 -11.45
CA ARG A 55 -6.42 -15.20 -12.67
C ARG A 55 -4.92 -15.42 -12.74
N LEU A 56 -4.49 -16.59 -13.19
CA LEU A 56 -3.09 -16.89 -13.48
C LEU A 56 -2.96 -17.35 -14.93
N HIS A 57 -2.16 -16.63 -15.70
CA HIS A 57 -1.82 -16.95 -17.08
C HIS A 57 -0.32 -17.30 -17.14
N LEU A 58 -0.02 -18.51 -17.60
CA LEU A 58 1.34 -18.93 -17.95
C LEU A 58 1.45 -18.82 -19.47
N GLU A 59 2.11 -17.79 -19.99
CA GLU A 59 2.10 -17.50 -21.43
C GLU A 59 2.90 -18.51 -22.25
N ASP A 60 3.96 -19.09 -21.67
CA ASP A 60 4.81 -20.07 -22.35
C ASP A 60 5.16 -21.24 -21.42
N LEU A 61 4.47 -22.37 -21.57
CA LEU A 61 4.75 -23.59 -20.81
C LEU A 61 6.01 -24.35 -21.27
N THR A 62 6.59 -23.99 -22.42
CA THR A 62 7.81 -24.64 -22.94
C THR A 62 9.07 -24.12 -22.24
N GLN A 63 8.99 -22.93 -21.62
CA GLN A 63 10.07 -22.34 -20.84
C GLN A 63 10.24 -23.10 -19.51
N PRO A 64 11.47 -23.56 -19.17
CA PRO A 64 11.73 -24.22 -17.88
C PRO A 64 11.34 -23.36 -16.66
N ALA A 65 11.41 -22.04 -16.80
CA ALA A 65 11.00 -21.09 -15.77
C ALA A 65 9.51 -21.16 -15.41
N SER A 66 8.62 -21.52 -16.36
CA SER A 66 7.19 -21.73 -16.07
C SER A 66 6.98 -22.93 -15.16
N LYS A 67 7.71 -24.02 -15.41
CA LYS A 67 7.72 -25.18 -14.51
C LYS A 67 8.31 -24.82 -13.14
N ALA A 68 9.38 -24.02 -13.12
CA ALA A 68 9.97 -23.55 -11.86
C ALA A 68 8.96 -22.73 -11.04
N PHE A 69 8.20 -21.81 -11.67
CA PHE A 69 7.15 -21.04 -11.01
C PHE A 69 6.10 -21.94 -10.35
N ILE A 70 5.56 -22.92 -11.08
CA ILE A 70 4.56 -23.86 -10.54
C ILE A 70 5.12 -24.62 -9.33
N ASN A 71 6.37 -25.04 -9.37
CA ASN A 71 7.00 -25.77 -8.26
C ASN A 71 7.29 -24.88 -7.05
N LEU A 72 7.71 -23.63 -7.28
CA LEU A 72 8.07 -22.69 -6.22
C LEU A 72 6.83 -22.09 -5.53
N ILE A 73 5.73 -21.93 -6.27
CA ILE A 73 4.45 -21.40 -5.80
C ILE A 73 3.34 -22.43 -6.13
N PRO A 74 3.29 -23.56 -5.40
CA PRO A 74 2.35 -24.65 -5.69
C PRO A 74 0.89 -24.28 -5.43
N ASP A 75 0.64 -23.33 -4.52
CA ASP A 75 -0.67 -22.74 -4.27
C ASP A 75 -0.61 -21.21 -4.42
N PRO A 76 -0.74 -20.69 -5.65
CA PRO A 76 -0.75 -19.25 -5.90
C PRO A 76 -1.90 -18.54 -5.17
N ASN A 77 -3.05 -19.19 -5.00
CA ASN A 77 -4.19 -18.59 -4.33
C ASN A 77 -3.88 -18.36 -2.84
N ALA A 78 -3.30 -19.34 -2.13
CA ALA A 78 -2.89 -19.16 -0.74
C ALA A 78 -1.80 -18.09 -0.59
N ALA A 79 -0.81 -18.05 -1.50
CA ALA A 79 0.24 -17.03 -1.50
C ALA A 79 -0.33 -15.61 -1.66
N ILE A 80 -1.26 -15.42 -2.60
CA ILE A 80 -1.93 -14.13 -2.85
C ILE A 80 -2.80 -13.73 -1.66
N ASN A 81 -3.60 -14.66 -1.10
CA ASN A 81 -4.43 -14.35 0.08
C ASN A 81 -3.58 -14.00 1.31
N THR A 82 -2.42 -14.61 1.49
CA THR A 82 -1.46 -14.22 2.54
C THR A 82 -0.98 -12.78 2.32
N ALA A 83 -0.64 -12.42 1.08
CA ALA A 83 -0.24 -11.06 0.74
C ALA A 83 -1.38 -10.03 0.96
N LEU A 84 -2.63 -10.37 0.58
CA LEU A 84 -3.81 -9.54 0.85
C LEU A 84 -4.03 -9.30 2.35
N GLY A 85 -3.88 -10.34 3.18
CA GLY A 85 -3.95 -10.21 4.64
C GLY A 85 -2.89 -9.27 5.20
N ASN A 86 -1.66 -9.35 4.69
CA ASN A 86 -0.58 -8.43 5.08
C ASN A 86 -0.89 -6.98 4.64
N ILE A 87 -1.41 -6.76 3.44
CA ILE A 87 -1.83 -5.45 2.96
C ILE A 87 -2.88 -4.84 3.90
N VAL A 88 -3.90 -5.61 4.27
CA VAL A 88 -4.94 -5.15 5.23
C VAL A 88 -4.34 -4.84 6.59
N THR A 89 -3.46 -5.70 7.08
CA THR A 89 -2.83 -5.55 8.39
C THR A 89 -2.00 -4.26 8.46
N TYR A 90 -1.18 -3.98 7.45
CA TYR A 90 -0.19 -2.90 7.53
C TYR A 90 -0.66 -1.57 6.90
N LEU A 91 -1.64 -1.58 5.98
CA LEU A 91 -2.12 -0.36 5.32
C LEU A 91 -3.57 0.02 5.68
N TYR A 92 -4.38 -0.91 6.18
CA TYR A 92 -5.83 -0.71 6.38
C TYR A 92 -6.34 -1.08 7.77
N THR A 93 -5.45 -1.28 8.74
CA THR A 93 -5.83 -1.52 10.14
C THR A 93 -5.51 -0.28 10.95
N SER A 94 -6.55 0.45 11.37
CA SER A 94 -6.38 1.62 12.23
C SER A 94 -6.35 1.19 13.71
N PRO A 95 -5.32 1.59 14.47
CA PRO A 95 -5.33 1.43 15.92
C PRO A 95 -6.55 2.14 16.53
N SER A 96 -7.03 1.64 17.68
CA SER A 96 -8.11 2.32 18.41
C SER A 96 -7.65 3.68 18.92
N GLU A 97 -8.55 4.67 18.90
CA GLU A 97 -8.28 5.94 19.57
C GLU A 97 -7.95 5.68 21.06
N PRO A 98 -6.92 6.33 21.62
CA PRO A 98 -6.66 6.22 23.04
C PRO A 98 -7.91 6.67 23.80
N ASN A 99 -8.48 5.78 24.61
CA ASN A 99 -9.63 6.09 25.46
C ASN A 99 -9.38 7.43 26.18
N GLN A 100 -10.23 8.43 25.94
CA GLN A 100 -10.25 9.71 26.67
C GLN A 100 -10.56 9.57 28.18
N ALA A 101 -10.56 8.35 28.72
CA ALA A 101 -10.83 8.05 30.12
C ALA A 101 -9.65 8.35 31.08
N GLY A 102 -8.48 8.75 30.56
CA GLY A 102 -7.29 9.09 31.37
C GLY A 102 -7.10 10.58 31.68
N LYS A 103 -8.05 11.47 31.37
CA LYS A 103 -8.01 12.88 31.81
C LYS A 103 -8.44 13.00 33.29
N ILE A 104 -7.72 12.34 34.18
CA ILE A 104 -7.81 12.62 35.62
C ILE A 104 -6.39 12.84 36.13
N ASN A 105 -6.08 14.12 36.35
CA ASN A 105 -5.03 14.65 37.23
C ASN A 105 -3.60 14.14 37.01
N SER A 106 -2.87 14.76 36.08
CA SER A 106 -1.42 14.98 36.27
C SER A 106 -1.14 16.47 36.13
N GLY A 107 -0.61 17.04 37.21
CA GLY A 107 -0.38 18.47 37.38
C GLY A 107 0.60 19.06 36.37
N ARG A 108 0.60 20.40 36.37
CA ARG A 108 1.55 21.31 35.73
C ARG A 108 2.96 20.72 35.61
N ASP A 109 3.29 20.24 34.42
CA ASP A 109 4.66 20.34 33.90
C ASP A 109 4.62 20.58 32.38
N GLY A 110 5.41 21.56 31.97
CA GLY A 110 5.25 22.33 30.73
C GLY A 110 5.81 21.70 29.45
N SER A 111 5.54 20.42 29.18
CA SER A 111 5.90 19.80 27.89
C SER A 111 4.71 19.07 27.26
N HIS A 112 3.71 19.82 26.79
CA HIS A 112 2.61 19.27 26.01
C HIS A 112 3.06 19.03 24.56
N ALA A 113 3.97 18.09 24.34
CA ALA A 113 4.14 17.49 23.03
C ALA A 113 2.87 16.65 22.78
N HIS A 114 1.99 17.13 21.90
CA HIS A 114 0.86 16.35 21.41
C HIS A 114 1.43 15.05 20.81
N ARG A 115 1.32 13.93 21.52
CA ARG A 115 1.65 12.62 20.97
C ARG A 115 0.64 12.32 19.87
N ILE A 116 1.10 12.37 18.62
CA ILE A 116 0.34 11.90 17.47
C ILE A 116 0.08 10.41 17.70
N SER A 117 -1.18 10.03 17.80
CA SER A 117 -1.59 8.63 17.89
C SER A 117 -2.21 8.28 16.54
N PRO A 118 -1.61 7.36 15.75
CA PRO A 118 -2.15 7.00 14.44
C PRO A 118 -3.60 6.52 14.56
N HIS A 119 -4.50 7.20 13.87
CA HIS A 119 -5.89 6.81 13.72
C HIS A 119 -6.40 7.35 12.38
N PHE A 120 -7.05 6.50 11.60
CA PHE A 120 -7.56 6.82 10.27
C PHE A 120 -8.79 5.97 9.96
N ASP A 121 -9.55 6.36 8.95
CA ASP A 121 -10.73 5.63 8.48
C ASP A 121 -10.34 4.88 7.18
N PRO A 122 -9.95 3.60 7.25
CA PRO A 122 -9.41 2.90 6.10
C PRO A 122 -10.44 2.76 4.98
N SER A 123 -10.00 2.92 3.73
CA SER A 123 -10.79 2.65 2.53
C SER A 123 -9.98 1.85 1.52
N LEU A 124 -10.39 0.61 1.24
CA LEU A 124 -9.73 -0.25 0.24
C LEU A 124 -10.11 0.16 -1.18
N PRO A 125 -9.20 0.15 -2.17
CA PRO A 125 -9.59 0.27 -3.56
C PRO A 125 -10.57 -0.82 -3.98
N ALA A 126 -11.49 -0.45 -4.87
CA ALA A 126 -12.54 -1.33 -5.40
C ALA A 126 -12.01 -2.34 -6.45
N THR A 127 -10.79 -2.83 -6.29
CA THR A 127 -10.16 -3.80 -7.20
C THR A 127 -11.00 -5.07 -7.25
N ARG A 128 -11.66 -5.26 -8.40
CA ARG A 128 -12.53 -6.39 -8.74
C ARG A 128 -11.72 -7.61 -9.15
N SER A 129 -10.63 -7.42 -9.90
CA SER A 129 -9.83 -8.54 -10.37
C SER A 129 -8.34 -8.23 -10.48
N VAL A 130 -7.53 -9.26 -10.27
CA VAL A 130 -6.07 -9.22 -10.44
C VAL A 130 -5.67 -10.40 -11.34
N THR A 131 -5.05 -10.10 -12.47
CA THR A 131 -4.54 -11.12 -13.41
C THR A 131 -3.02 -11.17 -13.31
N PHE A 132 -2.48 -12.34 -12.99
CA PHE A 132 -1.04 -12.60 -12.97
C PHE A 132 -0.63 -13.17 -14.33
N LEU A 133 0.29 -12.51 -15.01
CA LEU A 133 0.83 -12.94 -16.29
C LEU A 133 2.30 -13.31 -16.11
N VAL A 134 2.60 -14.61 -16.11
CA VAL A 134 3.97 -15.11 -16.09
C VAL A 134 4.45 -15.25 -17.54
N ARG A 135 5.35 -14.37 -17.95
CA ARG A 135 5.75 -14.20 -19.36
C ARG A 135 7.21 -13.82 -19.54
N ASP A 136 7.71 -13.95 -20.75
CA ASP A 136 9.04 -13.45 -21.07
C ASP A 136 9.03 -11.92 -21.18
N MET A 137 9.89 -11.29 -20.39
CA MET A 137 10.07 -9.84 -20.32
C MET A 137 11.38 -9.50 -19.59
N PRO A 138 11.95 -8.30 -19.84
CA PRO A 138 13.05 -7.79 -19.02
C PRO A 138 12.55 -7.40 -17.61
N GLY A 139 13.49 -7.22 -16.69
CA GLY A 139 13.19 -6.80 -15.32
C GLY A 139 12.62 -7.92 -14.45
N VAL A 140 11.98 -7.53 -13.35
CA VAL A 140 11.50 -8.45 -12.29
C VAL A 140 10.00 -8.70 -12.44
N ALA A 141 9.21 -7.66 -12.20
CA ALA A 141 7.77 -7.64 -12.35
C ALA A 141 7.30 -6.18 -12.51
N TYR A 142 6.04 -5.98 -12.88
CA TYR A 142 5.37 -4.69 -12.78
C TYR A 142 3.85 -4.86 -12.68
N THR A 143 3.21 -3.86 -12.10
CA THR A 143 1.75 -3.75 -11.98
C THR A 143 1.19 -2.70 -12.92
N THR A 144 0.07 -3.01 -13.56
CA THR A 144 -0.68 -2.08 -14.43
C THR A 144 -2.19 -2.35 -14.34
N GLY A 145 -2.98 -1.61 -15.10
CA GLY A 145 -4.42 -1.79 -15.23
C GLY A 145 -5.23 -0.58 -14.80
N THR A 146 -6.54 -0.80 -14.67
CA THR A 146 -7.50 0.21 -14.22
C THR A 146 -7.65 0.18 -12.70
N ASP A 147 -8.48 1.04 -12.12
CA ASP A 147 -8.79 0.99 -10.68
C ASP A 147 -9.50 -0.33 -10.29
N LEU A 148 -10.28 -0.91 -11.22
CA LEU A 148 -11.09 -2.10 -10.97
C LEU A 148 -10.38 -3.39 -11.38
N ASP A 149 -9.63 -3.40 -12.48
CA ASP A 149 -8.97 -4.60 -12.99
C ASP A 149 -7.49 -4.35 -13.14
N LYS A 150 -6.71 -5.10 -12.37
CA LYS A 150 -5.25 -5.01 -12.28
C LYS A 150 -4.58 -6.18 -12.99
N GLU A 151 -3.38 -5.93 -13.46
CA GLU A 151 -2.50 -6.93 -14.07
C GLU A 151 -1.14 -6.85 -13.40
N ILE A 152 -0.60 -8.01 -13.03
CA ILE A 152 0.76 -8.16 -12.50
C ILE A 152 1.52 -9.04 -13.47
N HIS A 153 2.54 -8.48 -14.11
CA HIS A 153 3.39 -9.23 -15.03
C HIS A 153 4.65 -9.67 -14.30
N VAL A 154 4.96 -10.96 -14.36
CA VAL A 154 6.13 -11.55 -13.69
C VAL A 154 7.06 -12.15 -14.74
N SER A 155 8.34 -11.76 -14.65
CA SER A 155 9.36 -12.14 -15.63
C SER A 155 9.79 -13.60 -15.52
N LEU A 156 9.67 -14.35 -16.61
CA LEU A 156 10.25 -15.69 -16.74
C LEU A 156 11.78 -15.68 -16.62
N SER A 157 12.44 -14.66 -17.19
CA SER A 157 13.90 -14.52 -17.11
C SER A 157 14.36 -14.28 -15.66
N TYR A 158 13.59 -13.53 -14.88
CA TYR A 158 13.83 -13.34 -13.46
C TYR A 158 13.58 -14.62 -12.66
N ILE A 159 12.48 -15.34 -12.92
CA ILE A 159 12.19 -16.63 -12.28
C ILE A 159 13.34 -17.63 -12.51
N ALA A 160 13.87 -17.72 -13.74
CA ALA A 160 15.04 -18.55 -14.04
C ALA A 160 16.28 -18.12 -13.23
N THR A 161 16.51 -16.81 -13.13
CA THR A 161 17.64 -16.24 -12.38
C THR A 161 17.53 -16.56 -10.89
N VAL A 162 16.39 -16.30 -10.25
CA VAL A 162 16.24 -16.58 -8.81
C VAL A 162 16.26 -18.07 -8.51
N SER A 163 15.75 -18.90 -9.42
CA SER A 163 15.79 -20.36 -9.28
C SER A 163 17.22 -20.92 -9.24
N SER A 164 18.19 -20.20 -9.82
CA SER A 164 19.60 -20.61 -9.87
C SER A 164 20.51 -19.90 -8.86
N THR A 165 20.14 -18.69 -8.44
CA THR A 165 21.01 -17.82 -7.64
C THR A 165 20.53 -17.60 -6.20
N SER A 166 19.23 -17.77 -5.92
CA SER A 166 18.68 -17.55 -4.58
C SER A 166 18.76 -18.80 -3.72
N ALA A 167 19.08 -18.63 -2.45
CA ALA A 167 19.02 -19.71 -1.45
C ALA A 167 17.57 -20.13 -1.14
N ASP A 168 16.60 -19.20 -1.30
CA ASP A 168 15.17 -19.47 -1.13
C ASP A 168 14.38 -18.75 -2.25
N PRO A 169 14.32 -19.35 -3.46
CA PRO A 169 13.63 -18.74 -4.60
C PRO A 169 12.13 -18.59 -4.37
N ALA A 170 11.51 -19.50 -3.59
CA ALA A 170 10.09 -19.44 -3.30
C ALA A 170 9.74 -18.23 -2.42
N ARG A 171 10.57 -17.93 -1.41
CA ARG A 171 10.42 -16.72 -0.59
C ARG A 171 10.62 -15.44 -1.40
N GLU A 172 11.59 -15.42 -2.32
CA GLU A 172 11.80 -14.27 -3.19
C GLU A 172 10.56 -14.00 -4.07
N LEU A 173 10.02 -15.04 -4.72
CA LEU A 173 8.82 -14.90 -5.56
C LEU A 173 7.59 -14.48 -4.75
N ARG A 174 7.40 -14.98 -3.53
CA ARG A 174 6.34 -14.48 -2.62
C ARG A 174 6.54 -13.01 -2.28
N GLY A 175 7.78 -12.58 -2.09
CA GLY A 175 8.14 -11.18 -1.85
C GLY A 175 7.79 -10.27 -3.02
N VAL A 176 8.13 -10.68 -4.25
CA VAL A 176 7.77 -9.97 -5.49
C VAL A 176 6.25 -9.92 -5.67
N ILE A 177 5.54 -11.04 -5.48
CA ILE A 177 4.06 -11.06 -5.55
C ILE A 177 3.47 -10.10 -4.51
N THR A 178 4.00 -10.08 -3.29
CA THR A 178 3.52 -9.17 -2.24
C THR A 178 3.73 -7.71 -2.62
N HIS A 179 4.93 -7.36 -3.10
CA HIS A 179 5.28 -6.01 -3.56
C HIS A 179 4.32 -5.52 -4.66
N GLU A 180 4.17 -6.30 -5.73
CA GLU A 180 3.29 -5.93 -6.86
C GLU A 180 1.82 -5.87 -6.46
N LEU A 181 1.38 -6.78 -5.58
CA LEU A 181 0.01 -6.76 -5.09
C LEU A 181 -0.26 -5.52 -4.22
N VAL A 182 0.73 -4.97 -3.53
CA VAL A 182 0.57 -3.69 -2.81
C VAL A 182 0.25 -2.57 -3.80
N HIS A 183 0.89 -2.51 -4.98
CA HIS A 183 0.55 -1.51 -6.01
C HIS A 183 -0.90 -1.60 -6.52
N CYS A 184 -1.54 -2.77 -6.40
CA CYS A 184 -2.96 -2.91 -6.73
C CYS A 184 -3.87 -2.22 -5.71
N TYR A 185 -3.43 -2.12 -4.45
CA TYR A 185 -4.26 -1.68 -3.33
C TYR A 185 -3.81 -0.36 -2.70
N GLN A 186 -2.55 0.06 -2.78
CA GLN A 186 -2.11 1.32 -2.19
C GLN A 186 -2.69 2.53 -2.93
N HIS A 187 -2.88 3.62 -2.20
CA HIS A 187 -3.38 4.88 -2.74
C HIS A 187 -2.23 5.74 -3.25
N THR A 188 -2.48 6.49 -4.32
CA THR A 188 -1.49 7.42 -4.89
C THR A 188 -2.01 8.85 -4.95
N ARG A 189 -3.34 9.03 -5.01
CA ARG A 189 -4.02 10.32 -5.10
C ARG A 189 -5.53 10.16 -4.84
N PRO A 190 -6.27 11.25 -4.62
CA PRO A 190 -7.72 11.22 -4.62
C PRO A 190 -8.29 10.82 -5.97
N HIS A 191 -9.36 10.01 -5.95
CA HIS A 191 -10.13 9.74 -7.16
C HIS A 191 -10.84 11.04 -7.57
N SER A 192 -10.75 11.40 -8.85
CA SER A 192 -11.28 12.65 -9.44
C SER A 192 -12.78 12.90 -9.20
N ASN A 193 -13.51 11.91 -8.68
CA ASN A 193 -14.95 12.01 -8.42
C ASN A 193 -15.28 12.22 -6.94
N ALA A 194 -14.29 12.18 -6.03
CA ALA A 194 -14.50 12.42 -4.60
C ALA A 194 -14.47 13.91 -4.23
N ALA A 195 -13.76 14.74 -5.00
CA ALA A 195 -13.77 16.20 -4.82
C ALA A 195 -15.11 16.85 -5.20
N ALA A 196 -15.95 16.16 -5.98
CA ALA A 196 -17.22 16.69 -6.48
C ALA A 196 -18.44 16.36 -5.60
N LEU A 197 -18.30 15.56 -4.52
CA LEU A 197 -19.45 15.17 -3.68
C LEU A 197 -19.74 16.09 -2.49
N HIS A 198 -19.04 17.22 -2.37
CA HIS A 198 -19.43 18.30 -1.48
C HIS A 198 -19.74 19.57 -2.28
N LYS A 199 -20.92 19.58 -2.91
CA LYS A 199 -21.85 20.73 -2.98
C LYS A 199 -22.99 20.37 -3.92
N ASN A 200 -24.19 20.34 -3.35
CA ASN A 200 -25.50 20.49 -3.95
C ASN A 200 -25.49 20.69 -5.49
N GLY A 201 -25.82 19.61 -6.22
CA GLY A 201 -26.59 19.53 -7.47
C GLY A 201 -26.76 20.72 -8.42
N GLU A 202 -25.84 21.68 -8.49
CA GLU A 202 -25.88 22.81 -9.41
C GLU A 202 -24.54 22.89 -10.14
N MET A 203 -24.58 22.56 -11.43
CA MET A 203 -23.45 22.64 -12.34
C MET A 203 -23.24 24.12 -12.70
N GLU A 204 -22.53 24.86 -11.85
CA GLU A 204 -22.07 26.20 -12.18
C GLU A 204 -20.95 26.09 -13.23
N GLN A 205 -21.28 26.39 -14.49
CA GLN A 205 -20.29 26.60 -15.55
C GLN A 205 -19.58 27.94 -15.35
N ASN A 206 -18.84 28.07 -14.25
CA ASN A 206 -17.88 29.15 -14.09
C ASN A 206 -16.51 28.64 -14.49
N LYS A 207 -15.89 29.38 -15.41
CA LYS A 207 -14.60 29.16 -16.06
C LYS A 207 -13.48 29.23 -15.01
N ALA A 208 -13.36 28.19 -14.18
CA ALA A 208 -12.24 28.02 -13.28
C ALA A 208 -10.99 27.74 -14.11
N GLU A 209 -9.93 28.51 -13.87
CA GLU A 209 -8.55 28.12 -14.15
C GLU A 209 -8.38 26.63 -13.81
N PRO A 210 -7.67 25.81 -14.61
CA PRO A 210 -7.55 24.40 -14.34
C PRO A 210 -7.02 24.23 -12.92
N GLU A 211 -7.84 23.66 -12.02
CA GLU A 211 -7.39 23.23 -10.70
C GLU A 211 -6.04 22.55 -10.89
N SER A 212 -5.00 23.07 -10.25
CA SER A 212 -3.66 22.53 -10.41
C SER A 212 -3.72 21.05 -10.09
N ALA A 213 -3.42 20.22 -11.09
CA ALA A 213 -3.53 18.78 -10.96
C ALA A 213 -2.72 18.34 -9.73
N ILE A 214 -3.37 17.61 -8.79
CA ILE A 214 -2.70 17.07 -7.61
C ILE A 214 -1.48 16.28 -8.08
N PRO A 215 -0.26 16.66 -7.65
CA PRO A 215 0.95 16.03 -8.14
C PRO A 215 1.03 14.58 -7.65
N ASN A 216 1.68 13.73 -8.44
CA ASN A 216 1.97 12.37 -8.01
C ASN A 216 3.01 12.39 -6.87
N PRO A 217 2.87 11.50 -5.88
CA PRO A 217 3.92 11.28 -4.88
C PRO A 217 5.24 10.85 -5.55
N PRO A 218 6.39 11.08 -4.90
CA PRO A 218 7.67 10.58 -5.37
C PRO A 218 7.60 9.07 -5.59
N SER A 219 8.17 8.58 -6.70
CA SER A 219 8.16 7.14 -7.00
C SER A 219 8.81 6.33 -5.88
N GLY A 220 9.87 6.85 -5.25
CA GLY A 220 10.48 6.20 -4.10
C GLY A 220 9.57 6.00 -2.90
N LEU A 221 8.58 6.88 -2.68
CA LEU A 221 7.55 6.66 -1.66
C LEU A 221 6.63 5.50 -2.04
N ILE A 222 6.19 5.46 -3.30
CA ILE A 222 5.29 4.43 -3.84
C ILE A 222 5.93 3.05 -3.81
N GLU A 223 7.19 2.94 -4.25
CA GLU A 223 7.99 1.71 -4.13
C GLU A 223 8.26 1.37 -2.66
N GLY A 224 8.55 2.39 -1.84
CA GLY A 224 8.85 2.23 -0.43
C GLY A 224 7.69 1.68 0.39
N VAL A 225 6.44 2.05 0.09
CA VAL A 225 5.24 1.49 0.75
C VAL A 225 5.06 0.01 0.40
N ALA A 226 5.23 -0.36 -0.87
CA ALA A 226 5.20 -1.76 -1.30
C ALA A 226 6.26 -2.60 -0.59
N ASP A 227 7.49 -2.08 -0.52
CA ASP A 227 8.59 -2.77 0.14
C ASP A 227 8.55 -2.73 1.66
N PHE A 228 7.88 -1.75 2.26
CA PHE A 228 7.54 -1.74 3.68
C PHE A 228 6.59 -2.90 4.02
N VAL A 229 5.53 -3.12 3.25
CA VAL A 229 4.62 -4.27 3.48
C VAL A 229 5.38 -5.59 3.28
N ARG A 230 6.22 -5.69 2.25
CA ARG A 230 7.10 -6.84 2.02
C ARG A 230 8.04 -7.09 3.21
N LEU A 231 8.64 -6.03 3.76
CA LEU A 231 9.51 -6.09 4.93
C LEU A 231 8.76 -6.63 6.15
N LYS A 232 7.60 -6.04 6.47
CA LYS A 232 6.77 -6.41 7.63
C LYS A 232 6.21 -7.83 7.51
N ALA A 233 5.95 -8.30 6.29
CA ALA A 233 5.59 -9.69 6.00
C ALA A 233 6.77 -10.68 6.19
N GLY A 234 7.97 -10.21 6.55
CA GLY A 234 9.16 -11.05 6.68
C GLY A 234 9.70 -11.53 5.33
N LEU A 235 9.41 -10.85 4.23
CA LEU A 235 9.80 -11.25 2.86
C LEU A 235 10.93 -10.38 2.29
N ALA A 236 11.69 -9.69 3.15
CA ALA A 236 12.88 -8.96 2.75
C ALA A 236 13.91 -9.90 2.07
N PRO A 237 14.41 -9.53 0.87
CA PRO A 237 15.49 -10.26 0.20
C PRO A 237 16.76 -10.36 1.05
N PRO A 238 17.56 -11.43 0.92
CA PRO A 238 18.81 -11.58 1.66
C PRO A 238 19.85 -10.47 1.44
N HIS A 239 19.78 -9.76 0.31
CA HIS A 239 20.71 -8.67 -0.02
C HIS A 239 20.31 -7.32 0.61
N TRP A 240 19.12 -7.21 1.20
CA TRP A 240 18.73 -6.00 1.93
C TRP A 240 19.56 -5.87 3.21
N LYS A 241 20.11 -4.67 3.42
CA LYS A 241 20.97 -4.35 4.55
C LYS A 241 20.41 -3.12 5.24
N ARG A 242 19.92 -3.33 6.47
CA ARG A 242 19.53 -2.23 7.34
C ARG A 242 20.73 -1.32 7.57
N PRO A 243 20.63 -0.01 7.30
CA PRO A 243 21.71 0.92 7.60
C PRO A 243 21.93 0.98 9.11
N ARG A 244 23.19 1.10 9.54
CA ARG A 244 23.53 1.13 10.97
C ARG A 244 23.87 2.53 11.47
N SER A 245 24.04 3.52 10.59
CA SER A 245 24.35 4.91 10.94
C SER A 245 23.72 5.90 9.97
N LYS A 246 23.70 7.18 10.36
CA LYS A 246 23.36 8.31 9.48
C LYS A 246 24.16 8.28 8.18
N ALA A 247 25.44 7.96 8.25
CA ALA A 247 26.30 7.86 7.07
C ALA A 247 25.93 6.69 6.12
N GLU A 248 25.40 5.58 6.66
CA GLU A 248 25.08 4.38 5.88
C GLU A 248 23.68 4.44 5.24
N ARG A 249 22.73 5.20 5.80
CA ARG A 249 21.36 5.28 5.27
C ARG A 249 21.23 6.06 3.95
N GLY A 250 22.31 6.70 3.51
CA GLY A 250 22.32 7.50 2.28
C GLY A 250 21.76 8.91 2.45
N SER A 251 21.83 9.70 1.38
CA SER A 251 21.50 11.13 1.40
C SER A 251 20.01 11.44 1.24
N SER A 252 19.22 10.57 0.59
CA SER A 252 17.80 10.80 0.32
C SER A 252 16.92 9.66 0.83
N TRP A 253 15.73 10.00 1.32
CA TRP A 253 14.75 9.07 1.87
C TRP A 253 13.93 8.36 0.78
N ASP A 254 13.74 9.00 -0.37
CA ASP A 254 12.86 8.59 -1.48
C ASP A 254 13.57 7.75 -2.56
N LYS A 255 14.46 6.86 -2.13
CA LYS A 255 15.18 5.95 -3.05
C LYS A 255 14.39 4.68 -3.40
N GLY A 256 13.21 4.49 -2.82
CA GLY A 256 12.45 3.24 -2.93
C GLY A 256 13.17 2.09 -2.23
N TYR A 257 12.65 0.88 -2.45
CA TYR A 257 13.29 -0.34 -2.01
C TYR A 257 13.59 -0.35 -0.50
N GLN A 258 14.69 -1.03 -0.13
CA GLN A 258 15.11 -1.15 1.26
C GLN A 258 15.27 0.19 1.99
N VAL A 259 15.70 1.26 1.30
CA VAL A 259 16.02 2.54 1.93
C VAL A 259 14.75 3.18 2.49
N THR A 260 13.73 3.30 1.65
CA THR A 260 12.45 3.87 2.07
C THR A 260 11.69 2.89 2.96
N ALA A 261 11.77 1.58 2.72
CA ALA A 261 11.12 0.57 3.57
C ALA A 261 11.60 0.60 5.02
N PHE A 262 12.92 0.64 5.27
CA PHE A 262 13.45 0.74 6.63
C PHE A 262 13.14 2.08 7.31
N PHE A 263 13.03 3.16 6.53
CA PHE A 263 12.60 4.45 7.05
C PHE A 263 11.14 4.45 7.50
N LEU A 264 10.24 3.91 6.66
CA LEU A 264 8.83 3.77 6.99
C LEU A 264 8.61 2.84 8.17
N GLU A 265 9.39 1.76 8.27
CA GLU A 265 9.36 0.88 9.44
C GLU A 265 9.85 1.59 10.71
N TRP A 266 10.88 2.44 10.65
CA TRP A 266 11.26 3.27 11.80
C TRP A 266 10.16 4.28 12.18
N ILE A 267 9.49 4.87 11.18
CA ILE A 267 8.34 5.75 11.43
C ILE A 267 7.25 5.00 12.20
N GLU A 268 6.91 3.79 11.74
CA GLU A 268 5.87 2.97 12.36
C GLU A 268 6.28 2.42 13.72
N ASP A 269 7.42 1.75 13.83
CA ASP A 269 7.74 0.94 15.01
C ASP A 269 8.37 1.79 16.13
N ILE A 270 8.97 2.94 15.81
CA ILE A 270 9.76 3.74 16.76
C ILE A 270 9.22 5.16 16.91
N LYS A 271 9.07 5.92 15.81
CA LYS A 271 8.85 7.37 15.88
C LYS A 271 7.40 7.77 16.17
N VAL A 272 6.44 7.10 15.54
CA VAL A 272 5.03 7.50 15.54
C VAL A 272 4.16 6.41 16.16
N GLY A 273 4.35 5.15 15.78
CA GLY A 273 3.55 4.02 16.26
C GLY A 273 2.87 3.25 15.14
N VAL A 274 2.42 2.03 15.47
CA VAL A 274 1.68 1.12 14.59
C VAL A 274 0.54 1.87 13.89
N GLY A 275 0.39 1.68 12.58
CA GLY A 275 -0.63 2.34 11.76
C GLY A 275 -0.20 3.68 11.15
N ALA A 276 1.03 4.15 11.42
CA ALA A 276 1.54 5.37 10.81
C ALA A 276 1.61 5.29 9.28
N VAL A 277 2.00 4.14 8.71
CA VAL A 277 2.06 3.97 7.24
C VAL A 277 0.66 3.83 6.65
N GLY A 278 -0.27 3.18 7.35
CA GLY A 278 -1.69 3.17 6.98
C GLY A 278 -2.31 4.58 6.95
N MET A 279 -1.98 5.42 7.93
CA MET A 279 -2.39 6.82 7.96
C MET A 279 -1.80 7.64 6.80
N LEU A 280 -0.55 7.36 6.42
CA LEU A 280 0.08 7.94 5.23
C LEU A 280 -0.66 7.53 3.95
N ASN A 281 -0.98 6.25 3.81
CA ASN A 281 -1.71 5.71 2.67
C ASN A 281 -3.13 6.31 2.57
N ASP A 282 -3.86 6.41 3.68
CA ASP A 282 -5.16 7.08 3.74
C ASP A 282 -5.09 8.56 3.35
N ARG A 283 -4.02 9.25 3.76
CA ARG A 283 -3.80 10.66 3.39
C ARG A 283 -3.59 10.83 1.88
N LEU A 284 -2.90 9.90 1.21
CA LEU A 284 -2.76 9.91 -0.25
C LEU A 284 -4.13 9.81 -0.95
N LEU A 285 -5.06 9.02 -0.41
CA LEU A 285 -6.43 8.93 -0.93
C LEU A 285 -7.22 10.22 -0.71
N ARG A 286 -7.16 10.79 0.50
CA ARG A 286 -8.08 11.89 0.87
C ARG A 286 -7.62 13.24 0.33
N ILE A 287 -6.32 13.48 0.36
CA ILE A 287 -5.75 14.81 0.06
C ILE A 287 -4.71 14.74 -1.05
N GLY A 288 -3.99 13.62 -1.19
CA GLY A 288 -2.87 13.49 -2.10
C GLY A 288 -1.58 14.11 -1.56
N TYR A 289 -0.52 14.04 -2.38
CA TYR A 289 0.82 14.48 -1.99
C TYR A 289 1.03 15.97 -2.24
N VAL A 290 0.56 16.84 -1.34
CA VAL A 290 0.54 18.31 -1.53
C VAL A 290 1.26 19.05 -0.41
N GLY A 291 1.60 20.32 -0.65
CA GLY A 291 2.14 21.22 0.38
C GLY A 291 3.64 21.05 0.68
N GLU A 292 4.31 20.12 0.00
CA GLU A 292 5.76 19.95 0.12
C GLU A 292 6.47 21.12 -0.59
N SER A 293 7.23 21.90 0.18
CA SER A 293 8.02 23.00 -0.37
C SER A 293 9.23 22.43 -1.12
N GLY A 294 9.09 22.26 -2.44
CA GLY A 294 10.19 22.14 -3.41
C GLY A 294 11.28 21.12 -3.08
N GLY A 295 11.02 19.85 -3.34
CA GLY A 295 12.02 18.79 -3.20
C GLY A 295 11.82 17.66 -4.20
N ASN A 296 11.90 17.95 -5.50
CA ASN A 296 12.22 16.92 -6.49
C ASN A 296 13.24 17.47 -7.47
N GLY A 297 14.38 16.79 -7.58
CA GLY A 297 15.50 17.20 -8.40
C GLY A 297 15.14 17.26 -9.89
N SER A 298 15.36 18.44 -10.48
CA SER A 298 16.15 18.58 -11.68
C SER A 298 16.62 20.03 -11.74
N ALA A 299 17.93 20.23 -11.92
CA ALA A 299 18.54 21.55 -11.99
C ALA A 299 17.92 22.33 -13.17
N GLY A 300 17.15 23.37 -12.82
CA GLY A 300 16.81 24.50 -13.67
C GLY A 300 17.07 25.73 -12.83
N ASP A 301 18.20 26.35 -13.09
CA ASP A 301 18.53 27.71 -12.67
C ASP A 301 17.35 28.63 -13.00
N ASP A 302 16.86 29.36 -11.99
CA ASP A 302 16.26 30.69 -12.12
C ASP A 302 15.95 31.21 -10.71
N GLY A 303 16.83 32.08 -10.23
CA GLY A 303 16.71 32.70 -8.93
C GLY A 303 15.54 33.66 -8.84
N ASN A 304 14.76 33.57 -7.76
CA ASN A 304 14.26 34.75 -7.07
C ASN A 304 13.89 34.40 -5.62
N GLY A 305 14.52 35.07 -4.66
CA GLY A 305 14.24 34.91 -3.23
C GLY A 305 12.96 35.62 -2.85
N GLY A 306 11.96 34.86 -2.38
CA GLY A 306 10.77 35.38 -1.72
C GLY A 306 10.75 34.95 -0.26
N ALA A 307 10.86 35.90 0.66
CA ALA A 307 10.81 35.67 2.10
C ALA A 307 9.46 35.07 2.53
N VAL A 308 9.50 33.96 3.28
CA VAL A 308 8.30 33.37 3.91
C VAL A 308 8.13 33.99 5.30
N GLU A 309 7.03 34.72 5.49
CA GLU A 309 6.62 35.29 6.77
C GLU A 309 6.29 34.18 7.79
N LYS A 310 6.82 34.35 9.01
CA LYS A 310 6.49 33.49 10.15
C LYS A 310 5.06 33.78 10.62
N ALA A 311 4.14 32.84 10.41
CA ALA A 311 2.79 32.93 10.97
C ALA A 311 2.77 32.44 12.43
N ASP A 312 2.32 33.32 13.32
CA ASP A 312 2.21 33.15 14.76
C ASP A 312 1.27 32.03 15.20
N ARG A 313 1.64 31.38 16.31
CA ARG A 313 0.81 30.43 17.08
C ARG A 313 -0.32 31.17 17.80
N LYS A 314 -1.57 30.77 17.55
CA LYS A 314 -2.65 30.67 18.56
C LYS A 314 -3.93 30.05 17.96
N GLY A 315 -4.54 29.12 18.70
CA GLY A 315 -5.92 28.68 18.49
C GLY A 315 -6.07 27.19 18.22
N ALA A 316 -6.45 26.44 19.26
CA ALA A 316 -7.04 25.12 19.13
C ALA A 316 -8.42 25.27 18.46
N GLY A 317 -8.48 24.97 17.17
CA GLY A 317 -9.70 24.89 16.40
C GLY A 317 -9.62 23.68 15.48
N VAL A 318 -10.77 23.03 15.27
CA VAL A 318 -10.96 21.92 14.32
C VAL A 318 -10.18 22.22 13.04
N VAL A 319 -9.20 21.37 12.73
CA VAL A 319 -8.31 21.58 11.59
C VAL A 319 -9.10 21.24 10.34
N THR A 320 -9.50 22.25 9.58
CA THR A 320 -10.17 22.09 8.29
C THR A 320 -9.18 21.57 7.24
N ASP A 321 -9.67 20.89 6.20
CA ASP A 321 -8.82 20.36 5.11
C ASP A 321 -7.93 21.45 4.49
N GLU A 322 -8.43 22.69 4.38
CA GLU A 322 -7.66 23.85 3.93
C GLU A 322 -6.44 24.18 4.81
N LYS A 323 -6.50 23.94 6.13
CA LYS A 323 -5.36 24.16 7.04
C LYS A 323 -4.35 23.01 6.98
N LEU A 324 -4.80 21.79 6.67
CA LEU A 324 -3.92 20.63 6.47
C LEU A 324 -3.23 20.68 5.11
N VAL A 325 -3.88 21.20 4.06
CA VAL A 325 -3.26 21.43 2.75
C VAL A 325 -2.19 22.53 2.81
N LYS A 326 -2.34 23.50 3.71
CA LYS A 326 -1.35 24.57 3.96
C LYS A 326 -0.10 24.09 4.72
N ARG A 327 -0.13 22.90 5.31
CA ARG A 327 1.01 22.27 5.98
C ARG A 327 1.50 21.15 5.05
N GLY A 328 2.81 20.92 4.93
CA GLY A 328 3.35 19.87 4.07
C GLY A 328 2.70 18.51 4.33
N PHE A 329 2.71 17.62 3.33
CA PHE A 329 2.16 16.27 3.42
C PHE A 329 2.66 15.55 4.67
N TRP A 330 3.98 15.58 4.90
CA TRP A 330 4.61 14.92 6.05
C TRP A 330 4.34 15.65 7.36
N TYR A 331 4.42 16.98 7.36
CA TYR A 331 4.14 17.77 8.55
C TYR A 331 2.70 17.61 9.02
N GLY A 332 1.74 17.54 8.09
CA GLY A 332 0.34 17.29 8.38
C GLY A 332 0.09 15.94 9.06
N LEU A 333 0.89 14.92 8.72
CA LEU A 333 0.79 13.57 9.28
C LEU A 333 1.54 13.41 10.60
N PHE A 334 2.78 13.88 10.66
CA PHE A 334 3.74 13.51 11.70
C PHE A 334 4.29 14.71 12.48
N GLY A 335 3.82 15.92 12.18
CA GLY A 335 4.21 17.16 12.86
C GLY A 335 5.64 17.62 12.57
N ALA A 336 6.30 17.03 11.58
CA ALA A 336 7.64 17.34 11.12
C ALA A 336 7.74 17.14 9.60
N GLU A 337 8.60 17.92 8.94
CA GLU A 337 8.86 17.75 7.51
C GLU A 337 9.65 16.45 7.26
N VAL A 338 9.59 15.90 6.05
CA VAL A 338 10.26 14.62 5.75
C VAL A 338 11.76 14.65 5.93
N LEU A 339 12.40 15.80 5.66
CA LEU A 339 13.84 15.96 5.83
C LEU A 339 14.23 15.98 7.31
N ASP A 340 13.40 16.56 8.17
CA ASP A 340 13.60 16.53 9.63
C ASP A 340 13.46 15.08 10.14
N LEU A 341 12.42 14.36 9.71
CA LEU A 341 12.22 12.94 10.04
C LEU A 341 13.38 12.07 9.56
N TRP A 342 13.89 12.34 8.36
CA TRP A 342 15.04 11.63 7.81
C TRP A 342 16.32 11.89 8.63
N ASP A 343 16.52 13.13 9.09
CA ASP A 343 17.62 13.48 9.97
C ASP A 343 17.51 12.84 11.36
N GLU A 344 16.30 12.83 11.95
CA GLU A 344 16.00 12.11 13.19
C GLU A 344 16.26 10.61 13.06
N TYR A 345 15.86 9.98 11.94
CA TYR A 345 16.18 8.58 11.67
C TYR A 345 17.70 8.35 11.64
N GLY A 346 18.47 9.27 11.06
CA GLY A 346 19.93 9.22 11.09
C GLY A 346 20.51 9.24 12.49
N ALA A 347 20.03 10.17 13.33
CA ALA A 347 20.45 10.27 14.72
C ALA A 347 20.05 9.03 15.55
N TYR A 348 18.88 8.47 15.29
CA TYR A 348 18.44 7.20 15.86
C TYR A 348 19.41 6.07 15.52
N LEU A 349 19.79 5.93 14.24
CA LEU A 349 20.76 4.91 13.83
C LEU A 349 22.10 5.07 14.55
N ASP A 350 22.63 6.28 14.64
CA ASP A 350 23.91 6.54 15.31
C ASP A 350 23.86 6.22 16.81
N SER A 351 22.77 6.57 17.50
CA SER A 351 22.59 6.26 18.93
C SER A 351 22.32 4.78 19.21
N SER A 352 21.73 4.05 18.25
CA SER A 352 21.51 2.60 18.37
C SER A 352 22.80 1.78 18.33
N LYS A 353 23.93 2.35 17.86
CA LYS A 353 25.25 1.68 17.88
C LYS A 353 25.87 1.57 19.26
N THR A 354 25.45 2.40 20.21
CA THR A 354 26.10 2.51 21.53
C THR A 354 25.47 1.63 22.62
N ASN A 355 24.44 0.87 22.30
CA ASN A 355 23.75 -0.09 23.18
C ASN A 355 23.91 -1.52 22.67
#